data_AF-A0A847JSP0-F1
#
_entry.id   AF-A0A847JSP0-F1
#
_cell.length_a   1.000
_cell.length_b   1.000
_cell.length_c   1.000
_cell.angle_alpha   90.00
_cell.angle_beta   90.00
_cell.angle_gamma   90.00
#
_symmetry.space_group_name_H-M   'P 1'
#
loop_
_entity.id
_entity.type
_entity.pdbx_description
1 polymer ?
#
loop_
_entity_poly.entity_id
_entity_poly.type
_entity_poly.pdbx_seq_one_letter_code
_entity_poly.pdbx_strand_id
1 'polypeptide(L)'
;MAKKDKKDIKDFTKILKETASKAPQKVSKVAKTVADSASEQHEHISKWTKEQKRTFVWFAIILFLVMVIVAVLVFFLALRGEERTMVPDVRRMDLADALVKLQQRELYPRLTLRFTDNPLDRNLVLEQSPPPGSIVKAGRRINLVV
;
A
#
# COMPACT_ATOMS: atom_id res chain seq x y z
N MET A 1 -5.85 -33.09 -24.93
CA MET A 1 -7.20 -33.01 -24.35
C MET A 1 -8.27 -32.52 -25.34
N ALA A 2 -7.98 -31.56 -26.23
CA ALA A 2 -8.95 -30.91 -27.15
C ALA A 2 -9.61 -31.75 -28.28
N LYS A 3 -9.31 -33.05 -28.42
CA LYS A 3 -9.87 -33.90 -29.51
C LYS A 3 -11.12 -34.68 -29.08
N LYS A 4 -11.34 -34.84 -27.77
CA LYS A 4 -12.48 -35.56 -27.19
C LYS A 4 -13.75 -34.71 -27.26
N ASP A 5 -13.66 -33.45 -26.83
CA ASP A 5 -14.77 -32.49 -26.84
C ASP A 5 -15.39 -32.30 -28.24
N LYS A 6 -14.57 -32.25 -29.30
CA LYS A 6 -15.05 -32.08 -30.68
C LYS A 6 -15.76 -33.32 -31.23
N LYS A 7 -15.47 -34.50 -30.67
CA LYS A 7 -16.16 -35.76 -31.00
C LYS A 7 -17.49 -35.82 -30.27
N ASP A 8 -17.50 -35.47 -28.98
CA ASP A 8 -18.70 -35.43 -28.17
C ASP A 8 -19.72 -34.44 -28.74
N ILE A 9 -19.30 -33.24 -29.16
CA ILE A 9 -20.16 -32.27 -29.86
C ILE A 9 -20.77 -32.86 -31.13
N LYS A 10 -19.99 -33.59 -31.94
CA LYS A 10 -20.51 -34.22 -33.16
C LYS A 10 -21.53 -35.31 -32.85
N ASP A 11 -21.29 -36.13 -31.84
CA ASP A 11 -22.20 -37.18 -31.42
C ASP A 11 -23.50 -36.58 -30.84
N PHE A 12 -23.41 -35.54 -30.02
CA PHE A 12 -24.56 -34.76 -29.54
C PHE A 12 -25.37 -34.13 -30.69
N THR A 13 -24.71 -33.56 -31.70
CA THR A 13 -25.43 -33.00 -32.87
C THR A 13 -26.16 -34.07 -33.67
N LYS A 14 -25.61 -35.29 -33.71
CA LYS A 14 -26.23 -36.44 -34.38
C LYS A 14 -27.47 -36.91 -33.62
N ILE A 15 -27.39 -36.99 -32.29
CA ILE A 15 -28.49 -37.35 -31.39
C ILE A 15 -29.62 -36.32 -31.41
N LEU A 16 -29.28 -35.02 -31.43
CA LEU A 16 -30.27 -33.95 -31.57
C LEU A 16 -30.99 -34.01 -32.92
N LYS A 17 -30.26 -34.29 -34.00
CA LYS A 17 -30.83 -34.42 -35.35
C LYS A 17 -31.78 -35.61 -35.46
N GLU A 18 -31.44 -36.72 -34.81
CA GLU A 18 -32.27 -37.93 -34.74
C GLU A 18 -33.52 -37.71 -33.86
N THR A 19 -33.37 -37.00 -32.73
CA THR A 19 -34.46 -36.67 -31.82
C THR A 19 -35.42 -35.63 -32.42
N ALA A 20 -34.91 -34.66 -33.19
CA ALA A 20 -35.71 -33.68 -33.92
C ALA A 20 -36.55 -34.32 -35.03
N SER A 21 -36.09 -35.45 -35.61
CA SER A 21 -36.82 -36.20 -36.63
C SER A 21 -38.05 -36.96 -36.09
N LYS A 22 -38.18 -37.15 -34.77
CA LYS A 22 -39.29 -37.89 -34.13
C LYS A 22 -40.16 -37.04 -33.18
N ALA A 23 -39.97 -35.74 -33.13
CA ALA A 23 -40.65 -34.89 -32.14
C ALA A 23 -42.02 -34.37 -32.63
N PRO A 24 -43.07 -34.34 -31.78
CA PRO A 24 -44.37 -33.78 -32.14
C PRO A 24 -44.26 -32.29 -32.46
N GLN A 25 -45.14 -31.76 -33.31
CA GLN A 25 -45.15 -30.36 -33.79
C GLN A 25 -45.12 -29.29 -32.68
N LYS A 26 -45.40 -29.65 -31.42
CA LYS A 26 -45.26 -28.77 -30.25
C LYS A 26 -43.80 -28.46 -29.91
N VAL A 27 -42.88 -29.40 -30.13
CA VAL A 27 -41.45 -29.26 -29.81
C VAL A 27 -40.74 -28.37 -30.82
N SER A 28 -41.18 -28.34 -32.08
CA SER A 28 -40.64 -27.40 -33.08
C SER A 28 -41.09 -25.97 -32.83
N LYS A 29 -42.31 -25.75 -32.30
CA LYS A 29 -42.74 -24.44 -31.82
C LYS A 29 -41.93 -23.98 -30.63
N VAL A 30 -41.73 -24.83 -29.62
CA VAL A 30 -40.91 -24.51 -28.45
C VAL A 30 -39.45 -24.27 -28.85
N ALA A 31 -38.89 -25.05 -29.77
CA ALA A 31 -37.54 -24.84 -30.29
C ALA A 31 -37.39 -23.51 -31.05
N LYS A 32 -38.41 -23.09 -31.82
CA LYS A 32 -38.45 -21.78 -32.47
C LYS A 32 -38.57 -20.65 -31.46
N THR A 33 -39.48 -20.75 -30.50
CA THR A 33 -39.63 -19.73 -29.43
C THR A 33 -38.36 -19.60 -28.59
N VAL A 34 -37.67 -20.70 -28.29
CA VAL A 34 -36.38 -20.69 -27.60
C VAL A 34 -35.28 -20.10 -28.49
N ALA A 35 -35.25 -20.41 -29.78
CA ALA A 35 -34.30 -19.81 -30.74
C ALA A 35 -34.53 -18.30 -30.96
N ASP A 36 -35.80 -17.88 -30.98
CA ASP A 36 -36.20 -16.48 -31.10
C ASP A 36 -35.83 -15.73 -29.80
N SER A 37 -36.12 -16.30 -28.62
CA SER A 37 -35.71 -15.71 -27.34
C SER A 37 -34.18 -15.70 -27.11
N ALA A 38 -33.44 -16.67 -27.64
CA ALA A 38 -31.98 -16.71 -27.58
C ALA A 38 -31.35 -15.67 -28.52
N SER A 39 -31.94 -15.44 -29.70
CA SER A 39 -31.47 -14.42 -30.64
C SER A 39 -31.81 -13.00 -30.15
N GLU A 40 -32.96 -12.79 -29.51
CA GLU A 40 -33.32 -11.54 -28.84
C GLU A 40 -32.43 -11.23 -27.62
N GLN A 41 -32.11 -12.23 -26.80
CA GLN A 41 -31.17 -12.06 -25.68
C GLN A 41 -29.76 -11.67 -26.16
N HIS A 42 -29.29 -12.23 -27.27
CA HIS A 42 -27.99 -11.89 -27.84
C HIS A 42 -27.90 -10.43 -28.33
N GLU A 43 -29.01 -9.84 -28.78
CA GLU A 43 -29.02 -8.43 -29.19
C GLU A 43 -28.90 -7.49 -27.98
N HIS A 44 -29.57 -7.83 -26.86
CA HIS A 44 -29.57 -7.03 -25.64
C HIS A 44 -28.24 -7.06 -24.87
N ILE A 45 -27.41 -8.09 -25.06
CA ILE A 45 -26.08 -8.21 -24.45
C ILE A 45 -25.03 -7.35 -25.21
N SER A 46 -25.29 -6.97 -26.46
CA SER A 46 -24.32 -6.31 -27.33
C SER A 46 -24.34 -4.77 -27.29
N LYS A 47 -25.40 -4.16 -26.79
CA LYS A 47 -25.56 -2.70 -26.78
C LYS A 47 -25.00 -2.09 -25.49
N TRP A 48 -23.68 -2.19 -25.31
CA TRP A 48 -22.97 -1.27 -24.40
C TRP A 48 -23.15 0.15 -24.93
N THR A 49 -24.11 0.89 -24.36
CA THR A 49 -24.41 2.27 -24.74
C THR A 49 -23.15 3.13 -24.58
N LYS A 50 -22.84 3.96 -25.59
CA LYS A 50 -21.63 4.81 -25.62
C LYS A 50 -21.49 5.67 -24.35
N GLU A 51 -22.61 6.06 -23.75
CA GLU A 51 -22.66 6.81 -22.50
C GLU A 51 -22.18 6.00 -21.28
N GLN A 52 -22.51 4.69 -21.20
CA GLN A 52 -21.99 3.82 -20.15
C GLN A 52 -20.47 3.62 -20.26
N LYS A 53 -19.92 3.53 -21.48
CA LYS A 53 -18.45 3.46 -21.65
C LYS A 53 -17.77 4.74 -21.18
N ARG A 54 -18.39 5.91 -21.40
CA ARG A 54 -17.86 7.20 -20.97
C ARG A 54 -17.90 7.38 -19.45
N THR A 55 -18.96 6.95 -18.77
CA THR A 55 -19.01 6.93 -17.30
C THR A 55 -18.04 5.91 -16.70
N PHE A 56 -17.89 4.72 -17.31
CA PHE A 56 -16.85 3.76 -16.89
C PHE A 56 -15.43 4.31 -17.06
N VAL A 57 -15.15 4.99 -18.18
CA VAL A 57 -13.86 5.65 -18.41
C VAL A 57 -13.61 6.77 -17.40
N TRP A 58 -14.60 7.61 -17.12
CA TRP A 58 -14.49 8.64 -16.07
C TRP A 58 -14.27 8.04 -14.68
N PHE A 59 -14.96 6.94 -14.35
CA PHE A 59 -14.77 6.25 -13.07
C PHE A 59 -13.38 5.63 -12.97
N ALA A 60 -12.86 5.03 -14.05
CA ALA A 60 -11.51 4.51 -14.11
C ALA A 60 -10.44 5.61 -13.99
N ILE A 61 -10.67 6.77 -14.62
CA ILE A 61 -9.80 7.95 -14.50
C ILE A 61 -9.82 8.48 -13.07
N ILE A 62 -11.00 8.59 -12.44
CA ILE A 62 -11.13 9.00 -11.04
C ILE A 62 -10.40 8.04 -10.11
N LEU A 63 -10.56 6.73 -10.29
CA LEU A 63 -9.86 5.71 -9.51
C LEU A 63 -8.34 5.86 -9.64
N PHE A 64 -7.85 6.03 -10.88
CA PHE A 64 -6.44 6.23 -11.15
C PHE A 64 -5.92 7.52 -10.51
N LEU A 65 -6.69 8.60 -10.59
CA LEU A 65 -6.35 9.89 -10.00
C LEU A 65 -6.29 9.79 -8.46
N VAL A 66 -7.22 9.07 -7.83
CA VAL A 66 -7.19 8.78 -6.39
C VAL A 66 -5.96 7.97 -6.01
N MET A 67 -5.59 6.95 -6.78
CA MET A 67 -4.36 6.17 -6.56
C MET A 67 -3.11 7.06 -6.63
N VAL A 68 -3.04 7.94 -7.62
CA VAL A 68 -1.93 8.90 -7.75
C VAL A 68 -1.90 9.86 -6.57
N ILE A 69 -3.03 10.40 -6.13
CA ILE A 69 -3.11 11.30 -4.97
C ILE A 69 -2.62 10.59 -3.71
N VAL A 70 -3.05 9.35 -3.46
CA VAL A 70 -2.60 8.56 -2.31
C VAL A 70 -1.10 8.30 -2.40
N ALA A 71 -0.58 7.93 -3.56
CA ALA A 71 0.85 7.72 -3.77
C ALA A 71 1.67 8.98 -3.50
N VAL A 72 1.22 10.14 -3.99
CA VAL A 72 1.85 11.44 -3.73
C VAL A 72 1.80 11.78 -2.24
N LEU A 73 0.68 11.55 -1.57
CA LEU A 73 0.52 11.84 -0.15
C LEU A 73 1.45 10.96 0.72
N VAL A 74 1.54 9.67 0.42
CA VAL A 74 2.49 8.74 1.06
C VAL A 74 3.93 9.15 0.77
N PHE A 75 4.24 9.54 -0.45
CA PHE A 75 5.57 10.03 -0.83
C PHE A 75 5.97 11.26 -0.03
N PHE A 76 5.07 12.25 0.11
CA PHE A 76 5.31 13.44 0.93
C PHE A 76 5.41 13.11 2.43
N LEU A 77 4.64 12.15 2.94
CA LEU A 77 4.77 11.67 4.32
C LEU A 77 6.11 10.99 4.56
N ALA A 78 6.58 10.16 3.62
CA ALA A 78 7.91 9.54 3.69
C ALA A 78 9.05 10.57 3.60
N LEU A 79 8.82 11.68 2.89
CA LEU A 79 9.77 12.79 2.73
C LEU A 79 9.74 13.82 3.86
N ARG A 80 8.73 13.82 4.74
CA ARG A 80 8.77 14.57 6.01
C ARG A 80 9.83 13.93 6.89
N GLY A 81 11.08 14.23 6.58
CA GLY A 81 12.26 13.67 7.19
C GLY A 81 12.30 13.95 8.68
N GLU A 82 12.99 13.04 9.39
CA GLU A 82 13.21 13.03 10.83
C GLU A 82 13.25 14.44 11.44
N GLU A 83 12.38 14.67 12.42
CA GLU A 83 12.27 15.95 13.13
C GLU A 83 13.65 16.39 13.59
N ARG A 84 14.02 17.64 13.29
CA ARG A 84 15.33 18.18 13.68
C ARG A 84 15.18 18.84 15.04
N THR A 85 16.08 18.49 15.95
CA THR A 85 16.09 18.99 17.33
C THR A 85 17.43 19.66 17.63
N MET A 86 17.39 20.63 18.53
CA MET A 86 18.57 21.33 19.01
C MET A 86 19.17 20.56 20.17
N VAL A 87 20.48 20.30 20.10
CA VAL A 87 21.24 19.67 21.19
C VAL A 87 21.33 20.65 22.37
N PRO A 88 20.81 20.28 23.55
CA PRO A 88 20.95 21.11 24.75
C PRO A 88 22.42 21.12 25.22
N ASP A 89 22.81 22.19 25.91
CA ASP A 89 24.04 22.14 26.71
C ASP A 89 23.78 21.28 27.94
N VAL A 90 24.58 20.22 28.07
CA VAL A 90 24.62 19.26 29.18
C VAL A 90 25.98 19.22 29.87
N ARG A 91 26.94 20.07 29.47
CA ARG A 91 28.26 20.15 30.12
C ARG A 91 28.14 20.67 31.55
N ARG A 92 28.94 20.12 32.46
CA ARG A 92 28.96 20.41 33.90
C ARG A 92 27.63 20.20 34.62
N MET A 93 26.69 19.48 34.01
CA MET A 93 25.52 18.96 34.70
C MET A 93 25.84 17.57 35.27
N ASP A 94 25.08 17.21 36.30
CA ASP A 94 25.05 15.83 36.78
C ASP A 94 24.59 14.90 35.65
N LEU A 95 25.20 13.72 35.59
CA LEU A 95 24.89 12.71 34.59
C LEU A 95 23.38 12.40 34.57
N ALA A 96 22.71 12.27 35.72
CA ALA A 96 21.29 11.96 35.75
C ALA A 96 20.44 13.06 35.08
N ASP A 97 20.70 14.32 35.41
CA ASP A 97 19.99 15.48 34.84
C ASP A 97 20.28 15.63 33.33
N ALA A 98 21.53 15.38 32.93
CA ALA A 98 21.93 15.40 31.53
C ALA A 98 21.17 14.35 30.69
N LEU A 99 21.01 13.13 31.22
CA LEU A 99 20.26 12.06 30.56
C LEU A 99 18.79 12.44 30.38
N VAL A 100 18.15 12.99 31.41
CA VAL A 100 16.76 13.45 31.34
C VAL A 100 16.59 14.55 30.29
N LYS A 101 17.50 15.54 30.28
CA LYS A 101 17.45 16.68 29.35
C LYS A 101 17.65 16.24 27.90
N LEU A 102 18.47 15.24 27.64
CA LEU A 102 18.65 14.65 26.31
C LEU A 102 17.42 13.85 25.89
N GLN A 103 16.84 13.06 26.80
CA GLN A 103 15.63 12.28 26.52
C GLN A 103 14.42 13.17 26.17
N GLN A 104 14.25 14.31 26.85
CA GLN A 104 13.21 15.30 26.51
C GLN A 104 13.32 15.85 25.08
N ARG A 105 14.50 15.76 24.47
CA ARG A 105 14.77 16.18 23.09
C ARG A 105 14.85 15.01 22.12
N GLU A 106 14.45 13.81 22.55
CA GLU A 106 14.56 12.56 21.79
C GLU A 106 15.98 12.24 21.35
N LEU A 107 16.98 12.65 22.13
CA LEU A 107 18.39 12.39 21.88
C LEU A 107 18.86 11.20 22.71
N TYR A 108 19.66 10.32 22.09
CA TYR A 108 20.16 9.13 22.77
C TYR A 108 21.57 9.38 23.33
N PRO A 109 21.79 9.30 24.65
CA PRO A 109 23.12 9.46 25.23
C PRO A 109 23.98 8.22 25.00
N ARG A 110 25.28 8.42 24.76
CA ARG A 110 26.32 7.40 24.73
C ARG A 110 27.43 7.81 25.66
N LEU A 111 27.69 7.00 26.68
CA LEU A 111 28.68 7.31 27.72
C LEU A 111 30.05 6.78 27.36
N THR A 112 31.06 7.62 27.57
CA THR A 112 32.48 7.29 27.51
C THR A 112 33.09 7.68 28.84
N LEU A 113 33.68 6.72 29.54
CA LEU A 113 34.33 6.95 30.83
C LEU A 113 35.74 7.50 30.60
N ARG A 114 36.11 8.53 31.35
CA ARG A 114 37.46 9.10 31.39
C ARG A 114 37.94 9.20 32.83
N PHE A 115 39.20 8.80 33.05
CA PHE A 115 39.83 9.01 34.35
C PHE A 115 40.30 10.46 34.47
N THR A 116 39.96 11.10 35.58
CA THR A 116 40.36 12.46 35.96
C THR A 116 40.88 12.43 37.39
N ASP A 117 41.91 13.24 37.66
CA ASP A 117 42.51 13.37 39.00
C ASP A 117 41.70 14.30 39.91
N ASN A 118 40.73 15.03 39.35
CA ASN A 118 39.88 15.96 40.08
C ASN A 118 38.63 15.26 40.66
N PRO A 119 38.45 15.18 41.99
CA PRO A 119 37.30 14.51 42.59
C PRO A 119 35.97 15.23 42.34
N LEU A 120 35.99 16.53 41.98
CA LEU A 120 34.79 17.31 41.68
C LEU A 120 34.15 16.93 40.34
N ASP A 121 34.89 16.28 39.46
CA ASP A 121 34.44 15.87 38.13
C ASP A 121 33.62 14.58 38.16
N ARG A 122 33.54 13.91 39.32
CA ARG A 122 32.79 12.67 39.49
C ARG A 122 31.31 12.91 39.20
N ASN A 123 30.74 12.06 38.33
CA ASN A 123 29.33 12.09 37.89
C ASN A 123 28.94 13.35 37.10
N LEU A 124 29.90 14.21 36.72
CA LEU A 124 29.64 15.36 35.87
C LEU A 124 29.95 15.03 34.42
N VAL A 125 29.16 15.61 33.51
CA VAL A 125 29.48 15.60 32.08
C VAL A 125 30.61 16.59 31.82
N LEU A 126 31.79 16.07 31.48
CA LEU A 126 32.98 16.87 31.19
C LEU A 126 32.91 17.43 29.77
N GLU A 127 32.58 16.57 28.82
CA GLU A 127 32.53 16.92 27.41
C GLU A 127 31.29 16.31 26.76
N GLN A 128 30.77 17.01 25.77
CA GLN A 128 29.70 16.53 24.91
C GLN A 128 30.09 16.67 23.45
N SER A 129 29.67 15.72 22.63
CA SER A 129 29.78 15.78 21.19
C SER A 129 28.53 15.19 20.55
N PRO A 130 27.80 15.93 19.69
CA PRO A 130 28.07 17.27 19.13
C PRO A 130 28.00 18.45 20.13
N PRO A 131 28.54 19.64 19.77
CA PRO A 131 28.51 20.81 20.66
C PRO A 131 27.08 21.31 20.89
N PRO A 132 26.85 22.05 22.00
CA PRO A 132 25.53 22.60 22.31
C PRO A 132 25.06 23.56 21.22
N GLY A 133 23.74 23.62 21.00
CA GLY A 133 23.14 24.46 19.95
C GLY A 133 23.23 23.85 18.55
N SER A 134 23.93 22.73 18.38
CA SER A 134 23.93 22.01 17.10
C SER A 134 22.54 21.47 16.78
N ILE A 135 22.18 21.53 15.50
CA ILE A 135 20.92 20.98 14.98
C ILE A 135 21.21 19.58 14.47
N VAL A 136 20.62 18.59 15.13
CA VAL A 136 20.76 17.19 14.76
C VAL A 136 19.39 16.59 14.48
N LYS A 137 19.36 15.44 13.82
CA LYS A 137 18.13 14.67 13.67
C LYS A 137 17.69 14.12 15.03
N ALA A 138 16.40 14.09 15.30
CA ALA A 138 15.83 13.37 16.43
C ALA A 138 16.30 11.90 16.38
N GLY A 139 16.56 11.32 17.54
CA GLY A 139 17.14 9.98 17.65
C GLY A 139 18.65 9.91 17.39
N ARG A 140 19.34 11.04 17.18
CA ARG A 140 20.81 11.04 17.08
C ARG A 140 21.44 10.65 18.41
N ARG A 141 22.54 9.88 18.33
CA ARG A 141 23.39 9.54 19.48
C ARG A 141 24.33 10.70 19.81
N ILE A 142 24.35 11.10 21.09
CA ILE A 142 25.20 12.15 21.64
C ILE A 142 26.24 11.48 22.54
N ASN A 143 27.52 11.69 22.24
CA ASN A 143 28.61 11.19 23.06
C ASN A 143 28.82 12.12 24.25
N LEU A 144 28.78 11.56 25.45
CA LEU A 144 29.07 12.23 26.71
C LEU A 144 30.33 11.61 27.30
N VAL A 145 31.26 12.44 27.71
CA VAL A 145 32.44 12.05 28.47
C VAL A 145 32.20 12.39 29.92
N VAL A 146 32.34 11.40 30.79
CA VAL A 146 32.16 11.50 32.25
C VAL A 146 33.38 10.94 32.97
#